data_AF-A0A1Q9N193-F1
#
_entry.id   AF-A0A1Q9N193-F1
#
_cell.length_a   1.000
_cell.length_b   1.000
_cell.length_c   1.000
_cell.angle_alpha   90.00
_cell.angle_beta   90.00
_cell.angle_gamma   90.00
#
_symmetry.space_group_name_H-M   'P 1'
#
loop_
_entity.id
_entity.type
_entity.pdbx_description
1 polymer ?
#
loop_
_entity_poly.entity_id
_entity_poly.type
_entity_poly.pdbx_seq_one_letter_code
_entity_poly.pdbx_strand_id
1 'polypeptide(L)'
;MKVLYMCPVCKKNHEVLLDTKIIEKQGSFPFPYFDLHGDLRDILSLLYIDANLKVRGVEAKQLVEANIFSQDFASSITQTLMNEISRLEEENKKLREELVRLKK
;
A
#
# COMPACT_ATOMS: atom_id res chain seq x y z
N MET A 1 16.79 1.85 1.87
CA MET A 1 16.34 3.25 2.06
C MET A 1 15.41 3.31 3.25
N LYS A 2 15.42 4.40 4.03
CA LYS A 2 14.51 4.62 5.16
C LYS A 2 13.27 5.38 4.70
N VAL A 3 12.10 4.90 5.08
CA VAL A 3 10.82 5.55 4.86
C VAL A 3 10.13 5.76 6.20
N LEU A 4 9.63 6.97 6.42
CA LEU A 4 8.96 7.35 7.66
C LEU A 4 7.47 7.55 7.41
N TYR A 5 6.64 7.09 8.34
CA TYR A 5 5.21 7.38 8.33
C TYR A 5 4.63 7.45 9.74
N MET A 6 3.51 8.15 9.89
CA MET A 6 2.74 8.19 11.12
C MET A 6 1.61 7.17 11.04
N CYS A 7 1.59 6.19 11.94
CA CYS A 7 0.52 5.21 11.98
C CYS A 7 -0.76 5.84 12.56
N PRO A 8 -1.91 5.78 11.85
CA PRO A 8 -3.15 6.38 12.35
C PRO A 8 -3.77 5.61 13.52
N VAL A 9 -3.36 4.36 13.78
CA VAL A 9 -3.87 3.53 14.89
C VAL A 9 -3.09 3.81 16.18
N CYS A 10 -1.76 3.57 16.20
CA CYS A 10 -0.96 3.75 17.42
C CYS A 10 -0.46 5.19 17.65
N LYS A 11 -0.66 6.08 16.67
CA LYS A 11 -0.26 7.51 16.69
C LYS A 11 1.25 7.73 16.87
N LYS A 12 2.09 6.76 16.49
CA LYS A 12 3.55 6.84 16.54
C LYS A 12 4.14 6.96 15.13
N ASN A 13 5.36 7.51 15.05
CA ASN A 13 6.16 7.49 13.84
C ASN A 13 6.90 6.16 13.72
N HIS A 14 6.81 5.53 12.56
CA HIS A 14 7.46 4.28 12.23
C HIS A 14 8.48 4.48 11.11
N GLU A 15 9.58 3.73 11.19
CA GLU A 15 10.61 3.67 10.15
C GLU A 15 10.58 2.30 9.48
N VAL A 16 10.42 2.30 8.16
CA VAL A 16 10.47 1.09 7.32
C VAL A 16 11.73 1.14 6.48
N LEU A 17 12.46 0.03 6.48
CA LEU A 17 13.64 -0.16 5.63
C LEU A 17 13.23 -0.87 4.33
N LEU A 18 13.27 -0.14 3.22
CA LEU A 18 12.96 -0.67 1.90
C LEU A 18 14.24 -0.97 1.12
N ASP A 19 14.28 -2.13 0.47
CA ASP A 19 15.28 -2.43 -0.55
C ASP A 19 14.98 -1.61 -1.81
N THR A 20 15.98 -0.90 -2.33
CA THR A 20 15.85 -0.10 -3.56
C THR A 20 15.49 -0.96 -4.76
N LYS A 21 15.83 -2.25 -4.74
CA LYS A 21 15.45 -3.23 -5.77
C LYS A 21 13.95 -3.46 -5.88
N ILE A 22 13.19 -3.17 -4.81
CA ILE A 22 11.72 -3.29 -4.85
C ILE A 22 11.15 -2.24 -5.80
N ILE A 23 11.73 -1.04 -5.82
CA ILE A 23 11.32 0.10 -6.65
C ILE A 23 11.59 -0.18 -8.13
N GLU A 24 12.77 -0.71 -8.43
CA GLU A 24 13.23 -1.00 -9.80
C GLU A 24 12.32 -2.00 -10.52
N LYS A 25 11.57 -2.81 -9.76
CA LYS A 25 10.64 -3.80 -10.28
C LYS A 25 9.20 -3.30 -10.36
N GLN A 26 8.87 -2.12 -9.81
CA GLN A 26 7.52 -1.58 -9.88
C GLN A 26 7.27 -0.89 -11.21
N GLY A 27 6.17 -1.28 -11.87
CA GLY A 27 5.74 -0.67 -13.13
C GLY A 27 4.86 0.57 -12.96
N SER A 28 4.33 0.82 -11.75
CA SER A 28 3.43 1.93 -11.46
C SER A 28 3.59 2.43 -10.02
N PHE A 29 3.22 3.69 -9.80
CA PHE A 29 3.30 4.37 -8.51
C PHE A 29 2.02 5.19 -8.25
N PRO A 30 1.62 5.39 -6.98
CA PRO A 30 2.24 4.80 -5.79
C PRO A 30 1.99 3.28 -5.70
N PHE A 31 2.96 2.53 -5.19
CA PHE A 31 2.84 1.09 -5.00
C PHE A 31 2.51 0.75 -3.54
N PRO A 32 1.75 -0.33 -3.28
CA PRO A 32 1.41 -0.78 -1.94
C PRO A 32 2.58 -1.49 -1.25
N TYR A 33 2.84 -1.18 0.01
CA TYR A 33 3.80 -1.86 0.87
C TYR A 33 3.19 -2.12 2.25
N PHE A 34 3.39 -3.33 2.80
CA PHE A 34 2.83 -3.72 4.09
C PHE A 34 3.89 -3.66 5.20
N ASP A 35 3.53 -3.05 6.32
CA ASP A 35 4.32 -3.04 7.56
C ASP A 35 3.50 -3.61 8.74
N LEU A 36 4.14 -4.45 9.56
CA LEU A 36 3.55 -5.04 10.76
C LEU A 36 4.31 -4.55 11.99
N HIS A 37 3.62 -3.81 12.85
CA HIS A 37 4.18 -3.24 14.08
C HIS A 37 3.18 -3.31 15.23
N GLY A 38 3.56 -2.78 16.40
CA GLY A 38 2.76 -2.83 17.62
C GLY A 38 3.25 -3.90 18.59
N ASP A 39 2.54 -4.07 19.70
CA ASP A 39 2.88 -5.11 20.68
C ASP A 39 2.42 -6.45 20.13
N LEU A 40 3.31 -7.44 20.07
CA LEU A 40 3.10 -8.70 19.34
C LEU A 40 2.80 -8.56 17.83
N ARG A 41 3.10 -7.39 17.21
CA ARG A 41 2.81 -7.09 15.79
C ARG A 41 1.32 -7.15 15.43
N ASP A 42 0.51 -6.59 16.31
CA ASP A 42 -0.94 -6.54 16.21
C ASP A 42 -1.49 -5.42 15.30
N ILE A 43 -0.65 -4.65 14.61
CA ILE A 43 -1.09 -3.58 13.71
C ILE A 43 -0.51 -3.81 12.31
N LEU A 44 -1.39 -4.00 11.32
CA LEU A 44 -1.02 -4.01 9.91
C LEU A 44 -1.22 -2.61 9.32
N SER A 45 -0.17 -2.07 8.70
CA SER A 45 -0.21 -0.83 7.93
C SER A 45 0.03 -1.10 6.45
N LEU A 46 -0.84 -0.58 5.59
CA LEU A 46 -0.68 -0.51 4.15
C LEU A 46 -0.21 0.91 3.78
N LEU A 47 1.01 0.99 3.24
CA LEU A 47 1.67 2.22 2.83
C LEU A 47 1.61 2.36 1.30
N TYR A 48 1.21 3.53 0.82
CA TYR A 48 1.26 3.85 -0.61
C TYR A 48 2.52 4.68 -0.89
N ILE A 49 3.51 4.07 -1.54
CA ILE A 49 4.86 4.63 -1.70
C ILE A 49 5.08 5.08 -3.13
N ASP A 50 5.51 6.33 -3.32
CA ASP A 50 5.79 6.87 -4.66
C ASP A 50 7.20 6.53 -5.18
N ALA A 51 7.50 6.95 -6.41
CA ALA A 51 8.79 6.74 -7.06
C ALA A 51 9.97 7.40 -6.33
N ASN A 52 9.69 8.40 -5.47
CA ASN A 52 10.68 9.08 -4.64
C ASN A 52 10.77 8.49 -3.22
N LEU A 53 10.16 7.33 -2.98
CA LEU A 53 10.09 6.66 -1.67
C LEU A 53 9.42 7.49 -0.58
N LYS A 54 8.46 8.33 -0.96
CA LYS A 54 7.62 9.07 -0.03
C LYS A 54 6.30 8.34 0.15
N VAL A 55 5.87 8.23 1.41
CA VAL A 55 4.54 7.73 1.73
C VAL A 55 3.52 8.80 1.36
N ARG A 56 2.57 8.43 0.50
CA ARG A 56 1.48 9.29 0.02
C ARG A 56 0.15 8.98 0.70
N GLY A 57 0.01 7.80 1.27
CA GLY A 57 -1.15 7.37 2.03
C GLY A 57 -0.79 6.25 3.00
N VAL A 58 -1.55 6.17 4.09
CA VAL A 58 -1.42 5.13 5.11
C VAL A 58 -2.80 4.67 5.51
N GLU A 59 -3.06 3.38 5.36
CA GLU A 59 -4.17 2.69 5.99
C GLU A 59 -3.60 1.79 7.08
N ALA A 60 -4.19 1.79 8.27
CA ALA A 60 -3.75 0.86 9.32
C ALA A 60 -4.95 0.27 10.07
N LYS A 61 -4.82 -0.98 10.46
CA LYS A 61 -5.86 -1.74 11.17
C LYS A 61 -5.24 -2.51 12.31
N GLN A 62 -5.86 -2.44 13.48
CA GLN A 62 -5.53 -3.32 14.60
C GLN A 62 -6.12 -4.70 14.35
N LEU A 63 -5.31 -5.72 14.57
CA LEU A 63 -5.63 -7.13 14.45
C LEU A 63 -6.25 -7.56 15.79
N VAL A 64 -7.57 -7.46 15.88
CA VAL A 64 -8.30 -7.98 17.03
C VAL A 64 -8.32 -9.49 16.88
N GLU A 65 -7.71 -10.18 17.85
CA GLU A 65 -7.42 -11.62 17.88
C GLU A 65 -6.22 -12.04 17.02
N ALA A 66 -5.29 -12.77 17.65
CA ALA A 66 -3.97 -13.15 17.15
C ALA A 66 -3.95 -14.12 15.95
N ASN A 67 -4.98 -14.09 15.10
CA ASN A 67 -5.01 -14.75 13.81
C ASN A 67 -4.91 -13.72 12.69
N ILE A 68 -3.66 -13.29 12.44
CA ILE A 68 -3.19 -12.65 11.19
C ILE A 68 -3.59 -13.44 9.93
N PHE A 69 -4.07 -14.68 10.11
CA PHE A 69 -4.53 -15.63 9.10
C PHE A 69 -6.02 -16.00 9.23
N SER A 70 -6.85 -15.23 9.95
CA SER A 70 -8.28 -15.49 9.93
C SER A 70 -8.82 -15.31 8.50
N GLN A 71 -9.73 -16.18 8.09
CA GLN A 71 -10.31 -16.14 6.74
C GLN A 71 -10.95 -14.77 6.47
N ASP A 72 -11.54 -14.15 7.48
CA ASP A 72 -12.15 -12.83 7.38
C ASP A 72 -11.11 -11.73 7.16
N PHE A 73 -9.96 -11.82 7.82
CA PHE A 73 -8.87 -10.87 7.64
C PHE A 73 -8.23 -11.01 6.26
N ALA A 74 -7.95 -12.24 5.84
CA ALA A 74 -7.46 -12.54 4.49
C ALA A 74 -8.45 -12.06 3.41
N SER A 75 -9.75 -12.25 3.64
CA SER A 75 -10.81 -11.76 2.76
C SER A 75 -10.84 -10.23 2.72
N SER A 76 -10.66 -9.55 3.87
CA SER A 76 -10.63 -8.08 3.92
C SER A 76 -9.43 -7.50 3.18
N ILE A 77 -8.23 -8.08 3.33
CA ILE A 77 -7.04 -7.67 2.58
C ILE A 77 -7.26 -7.93 1.09
N THR A 78 -7.74 -9.11 0.73
CA THR A 78 -7.99 -9.49 -0.66
C THR A 78 -8.99 -8.54 -1.30
N GLN A 79 -10.06 -8.18 -0.60
CA GLN A 79 -11.06 -7.23 -1.09
C GLN A 79 -10.47 -5.84 -1.31
N THR A 80 -9.68 -5.32 -0.35
CA THR A 80 -9.01 -4.02 -0.51
C THR A 80 -8.07 -4.04 -1.72
N LEU A 81 -7.27 -5.10 -1.87
CA LEU A 81 -6.36 -5.26 -3.01
C LEU A 81 -7.13 -5.37 -4.34
N MET A 82 -8.23 -6.12 -4.38
CA MET A 82 -9.07 -6.24 -5.58
C MET A 82 -9.69 -4.89 -5.98
N ASN A 83 -10.20 -4.13 -5.01
CA ASN A 83 -10.77 -2.81 -5.27
C ASN A 83 -9.70 -1.85 -5.84
N GLU A 84 -8.48 -1.90 -5.30
CA GLU A 84 -7.37 -1.09 -5.76
C GLU A 84 -6.90 -1.48 -7.17
N ILE A 85 -6.85 -2.79 -7.47
CA ILE A 85 -6.58 -3.29 -8.83
C ILE A 85 -7.61 -2.74 -9.81
N SER A 86 -8.90 -2.85 -9.50
CA SER A 86 -9.97 -2.32 -10.37
C SER A 86 -9.86 -0.82 -10.59
N ARG A 87 -9.51 -0.05 -9.54
CA ARG A 87 -9.27 1.39 -9.65
C ARG A 87 -8.10 1.71 -10.58
N LEU A 88 -6.98 1.00 -10.44
CA LEU A 88 -5.80 1.18 -11.27
C LEU A 88 -6.04 0.77 -12.73
N GLU A 89 -6.84 -0.25 -12.98
CA GLU A 89 -7.25 -0.67 -14.33
C GLU A 89 -8.09 0.41 -15.02
N GLU A 90 -9.05 1.00 -14.30
CA GLU A 90 -9.88 2.11 -14.78
C GLU A 90 -9.03 3.35 -15.11
N GLU A 91 -8.10 3.72 -14.24
CA GLU A 91 -7.15 4.82 -14.47
C GLU A 91 -6.26 4.54 -15.70
N ASN A 92 -5.72 3.31 -15.83
CA ASN A 92 -4.92 2.92 -16.99
C ASN A 92 -5.69 3.05 -18.30
N LYS A 93 -6.95 2.63 -18.31
CA LYS A 93 -7.82 2.73 -19.48
C LYS A 93 -8.00 4.20 -19.89
N LYS A 94 -8.33 5.08 -18.94
CA LYS A 94 -8.50 6.51 -19.19
C LYS A 94 -7.24 7.16 -19.75
N LEU A 95 -6.09 6.88 -19.13
CA LEU A 95 -4.79 7.43 -19.58
C LEU A 95 -4.43 6.95 -20.98
N ARG A 96 -4.72 5.69 -21.33
CA ARG A 96 -4.51 5.17 -22.69
C ARG A 96 -5.39 5.86 -23.72
N GLU A 97 -6.66 6.10 -23.40
CA GLU A 97 -7.58 6.83 -24.27
C GLU A 97 -7.12 8.29 -24.49
N GLU A 98 -6.64 8.94 -23.44
CA GLU A 98 -6.12 10.31 -23.50
C GLU A 98 -4.83 10.41 -24.32
N LEU A 99 -3.90 9.46 -24.14
CA LEU A 99 -2.69 9.34 -24.95
C LEU A 99 -2.99 9.18 -26.45
N VAL A 100 -4.04 8.43 -26.80
CA VAL A 100 -4.47 8.28 -28.20
C VAL A 100 -5.03 9.61 -28.74
N ARG A 101 -5.77 10.37 -27.94
CA ARG A 101 -6.29 11.68 -28.33
C ARG A 101 -5.17 12.70 -28.56
N LEU A 102 -4.18 12.75 -27.68
CA LEU A 102 -3.06 13.71 -27.76
C LEU A 102 -2.06 13.41 -28.87
N LYS A 103 -2.02 12.17 -29.38
CA LYS A 103 -1.18 11.76 -30.52
C LYS A 103 -1.85 11.96 -31.88
N LYS A 104 -3.11 12.38 -31.91
CA LYS A 104 -3.81 12.84 -33.12
C LYS A 104 -3.69 14.34 -33.27
#